data_AF-A0A5D0MFB7-F1
#
_entry.id   AF-A0A5D0MFB7-F1
#
_cell.length_a   1.000
_cell.length_b   1.000
_cell.length_c   1.000
_cell.angle_alpha   90.00
_cell.angle_beta   90.00
_cell.angle_gamma   90.00
#
_symmetry.space_group_name_H-M   'P 1'
#
loop_
_entity.id
_entity.type
_entity.pdbx_description
1 polymer ?
#
loop_
_entity_poly.entity_id
_entity_poly.type
_entity_poly.pdbx_seq_one_letter_code
_entity_poly.pdbx_strand_id
1 'polypeptide(L)'
;MIYILIIILVLIAAAEFYYLLKFKKKYENEKKNEKSIQISEDDIVITKALDNGNVKAYITIKVNEAIVLKDMKVIALQEEDGKEKLKIEVPARITNKGHLLDIYKFIDYDFRQKLFDTILKKYKNL
;
A
#
# COMPACT_ATOMS: atom_id res chain seq x y z
N MET A 1 2.44 -49.71 36.53
CA MET A 1 1.83 -49.62 35.19
C MET A 1 1.29 -48.22 34.89
N ILE A 2 0.47 -47.63 35.78
CA ILE A 2 -0.11 -46.27 35.59
C ILE A 2 0.96 -45.17 35.42
N TYR A 3 2.02 -45.18 36.23
CA TYR A 3 3.09 -44.18 36.15
C TYR A 3 3.81 -44.13 34.79
N ILE A 4 4.00 -45.28 34.15
CA ILE A 4 4.67 -45.37 32.85
C ILE A 4 3.80 -44.72 31.76
N LEU A 5 2.48 -44.91 31.86
CA LEU A 5 1.51 -44.38 30.89
C LEU A 5 1.40 -42.85 30.98
N ILE A 6 1.50 -42.29 32.19
CA ILE A 6 1.53 -40.84 32.42
C ILE A 6 2.79 -40.20 31.82
N ILE A 7 3.95 -40.84 31.99
CA ILE A 7 5.23 -40.33 31.44
C ILE A 7 5.17 -40.29 29.90
N ILE A 8 4.62 -41.32 29.26
CA ILE A 8 4.46 -41.37 27.80
C ILE A 8 3.54 -40.24 27.32
N LEU A 9 2.42 -40.00 27.99
CA LEU A 9 1.49 -38.91 27.65
C LEU A 9 2.14 -37.52 27.77
N VAL A 10 2.94 -37.29 28.81
CA VAL A 10 3.65 -36.01 28.99
C VAL A 10 4.67 -35.79 27.87
N LEU A 11 5.39 -36.83 27.44
CA LEU A 11 6.35 -36.72 26.34
C LEU A 11 5.67 -36.41 24.99
N ILE A 12 4.51 -37.03 24.73
CA ILE A 12 3.74 -36.75 23.51
C ILE A 12 3.24 -35.31 23.52
N ALA A 13 2.63 -34.85 24.63
CA ALA A 13 2.15 -33.49 24.76
C ALA A 13 3.29 -32.45 24.63
N ALA A 14 4.46 -32.74 25.21
CA ALA A 14 5.63 -31.88 25.08
C ALA A 14 6.15 -31.81 23.64
N ALA A 15 6.14 -32.93 22.91
CA ALA A 15 6.53 -32.98 21.50
C ALA A 15 5.56 -32.19 20.61
N GLU A 16 4.25 -32.34 20.81
CA GLU A 16 3.23 -31.58 20.09
C GLU A 16 3.33 -30.08 20.38
N PHE A 17 3.50 -29.71 21.66
CA PHE A 17 3.66 -28.31 22.06
C PHE A 17 4.92 -27.69 21.45
N TYR A 18 6.04 -28.42 21.45
CA TYR A 18 7.27 -27.98 20.79
C TYR A 18 7.07 -27.78 19.28
N TYR A 19 6.35 -28.68 18.62
CA TYR A 19 6.06 -28.57 17.19
C TYR A 19 5.19 -27.35 16.88
N LEU A 20 4.17 -27.09 17.71
CA LEU A 20 3.31 -25.90 17.59
C LEU A 20 4.11 -24.60 17.77
N LEU A 21 5.01 -24.54 18.76
CA LEU A 21 5.87 -23.37 18.96
C LEU A 21 6.80 -23.12 17.76
N LYS A 22 7.40 -24.18 17.22
CA LYS A 22 8.25 -24.09 16.02
C LYS A 22 7.45 -23.62 14.80
N PHE A 23 6.23 -24.12 14.64
CA PHE A 23 5.33 -23.72 13.56
C PHE A 23 4.92 -22.24 13.66
N LYS A 24 4.55 -21.77 14.86
CA LYS A 24 4.23 -20.37 15.12
C LYS A 24 5.41 -19.45 14.78
N LYS A 25 6.62 -19.80 15.22
CA LYS A 25 7.84 -19.02 14.94
C LYS A 25 8.16 -18.96 13.43
N LYS A 26 7.92 -20.06 12.70
CA LYS A 26 8.09 -20.08 11.23
C LYS A 26 7.08 -19.15 10.54
N TYR A 27 5.81 -19.20 10.95
CA TYR A 27 4.76 -18.34 10.40
C TYR A 27 5.02 -16.84 10.67
N GLU A 28 5.46 -16.50 11.89
CA GLU A 28 5.83 -15.13 12.22
C GLU A 28 7.05 -14.63 11.42
N ASN A 29 8.05 -15.49 11.18
CA ASN A 29 9.21 -15.14 10.38
C ASN A 29 8.89 -14.98 8.88
N GLU A 30 8.01 -15.81 8.33
CA GLU A 30 7.56 -15.67 6.93
C GLU A 30 6.74 -14.38 6.74
N LYS A 31 5.86 -14.04 7.69
CA LYS A 31 5.14 -12.76 7.71
C LYS A 31 6.08 -11.55 7.84
N LYS A 32 7.19 -11.68 8.58
CA LYS A 32 8.18 -10.61 8.75
C LYS A 32 9.09 -10.43 7.52
N ASN A 33 9.21 -11.44 6.65
CA ASN A 33 10.01 -11.40 5.43
C ASN A 33 9.23 -10.94 4.19
N GLU A 34 7.94 -10.62 4.31
CA GLU A 34 7.29 -9.78 3.30
C GLU A 34 8.01 -8.43 3.28
N LYS A 35 8.82 -8.22 2.23
CA LYS A 35 9.41 -6.92 1.91
C LYS A 35 8.27 -5.92 1.77
N SER A 36 7.98 -5.20 2.85
CA SER A 36 6.99 -4.14 2.83
C SER A 36 7.46 -3.08 1.83
N ILE A 37 6.61 -2.74 0.87
CA ILE A 37 6.87 -1.63 -0.04
C ILE A 37 6.84 -0.37 0.83
N GLN A 38 7.98 0.28 0.98
CA GLN A 38 8.10 1.53 1.72
C GLN A 38 8.29 2.65 0.69
N ILE A 39 7.41 3.65 0.74
CA ILE A 39 7.54 4.86 -0.08
C ILE A 39 7.91 5.98 0.88
N SER A 40 9.11 6.54 0.72
CA SER A 40 9.52 7.74 1.45
C SER A 40 8.88 8.99 0.85
N GLU A 41 8.73 10.06 1.65
CA GLU A 41 8.32 11.36 1.11
C GLU A 41 9.31 11.85 0.04
N ASP A 42 10.60 11.51 0.15
CA ASP A 42 11.65 11.89 -0.82
C ASP A 42 11.48 11.23 -2.19
N ASP A 43 10.82 10.08 -2.25
CA ASP A 43 10.55 9.36 -3.49
C ASP A 43 9.39 9.95 -4.31
N ILE A 44 8.67 10.91 -3.73
CA ILE A 44 7.49 11.56 -4.33
C ILE A 44 7.92 12.92 -4.87
N VAL A 45 7.88 13.11 -6.19
CA VAL A 45 8.11 14.40 -6.84
C VAL A 45 6.78 14.98 -7.27
N ILE A 46 6.48 16.20 -6.84
CA ILE A 46 5.24 16.91 -7.17
C ILE A 46 5.59 18.18 -7.93
N THR A 47 5.00 18.36 -9.11
CA THR A 47 5.18 19.53 -9.97
C THR A 47 3.85 20.26 -10.09
N LYS A 48 3.79 21.51 -9.61
CA LYS A 48 2.58 22.35 -9.70
C LYS A 48 2.20 22.55 -11.18
N ALA A 49 0.91 22.42 -11.48
CA ALA A 49 0.40 22.68 -12.81
C ALA A 49 0.23 24.20 -13.00
N LEU A 50 0.72 24.74 -14.11
CA LEU A 50 0.53 26.13 -14.50
C LEU A 50 -0.73 26.17 -15.37
N ASP A 51 -1.87 26.59 -14.80
CA ASP A 51 -3.18 26.74 -15.47
C ASP A 51 -3.72 25.52 -16.20
N ASN A 52 -4.13 24.49 -15.44
CA ASN A 52 -4.75 23.30 -16.03
C ASN A 52 -6.13 22.98 -15.43
N GLY A 53 -6.94 24.03 -15.26
CA GLY A 53 -8.31 23.95 -14.76
C GLY A 53 -8.38 23.27 -13.39
N ASN A 54 -8.93 22.05 -13.37
CA ASN A 54 -9.08 21.25 -12.15
C ASN A 54 -7.78 20.54 -11.74
N VAL A 55 -6.78 20.42 -12.61
CA VAL A 55 -5.50 19.78 -12.28
C VAL A 55 -4.60 20.80 -11.57
N LYS A 56 -4.20 20.47 -10.35
CA LYS A 56 -3.37 21.33 -9.50
C LYS A 56 -1.89 20.94 -9.52
N ALA A 57 -1.58 19.66 -9.68
CA ALA A 57 -0.21 19.18 -9.79
C ALA A 57 -0.10 17.83 -10.48
N TYR A 58 1.08 17.55 -11.04
CA TYR A 58 1.52 16.25 -11.52
C TYR A 58 2.43 15.59 -10.49
N ILE A 59 2.30 14.27 -10.36
CA ILE A 59 2.99 13.48 -9.37
C ILE A 59 3.81 12.40 -10.09
N THR A 60 5.06 12.24 -9.67
CA THR A 60 5.92 11.10 -10.01
C THR A 60 6.37 10.42 -8.73
N ILE A 61 6.28 9.10 -8.67
CA ILE A 61 6.58 8.31 -7.48
C ILE A 61 7.63 7.26 -7.84
N LYS A 62 8.72 7.20 -7.08
CA LYS A 62 9.65 6.08 -7.13
C LYS A 62 9.25 5.03 -6.10
N VAL A 63 9.29 3.76 -6.47
CA VAL A 63 8.93 2.65 -5.59
C VAL A 63 10.12 1.70 -5.48
N ASN A 64 10.71 1.61 -4.28
CA ASN A 64 11.84 0.74 -3.95
C ASN A 64 13.00 0.80 -4.98
N GLU A 65 13.26 1.97 -5.55
CA GLU A 65 14.24 2.19 -6.64
C GLU A 65 14.05 1.32 -7.91
N ALA A 66 12.98 0.52 -7.96
CA ALA A 66 12.76 -0.48 -9.00
C ALA A 66 11.77 -0.01 -10.07
N ILE A 67 10.80 0.83 -9.68
CA ILE A 67 9.71 1.26 -10.54
C ILE A 67 9.46 2.75 -10.36
N VAL A 68 9.15 3.45 -11.45
CA VAL A 68 8.70 4.84 -11.44
C VAL A 68 7.27 4.91 -11.96
N LEU A 69 6.36 5.42 -11.15
CA LEU A 69 4.97 5.69 -11.52
C LEU A 69 4.86 7.17 -11.90
N LYS A 70 4.51 7.43 -13.16
CA LYS A 70 4.35 8.79 -13.70
C LYS A 70 2.89 9.13 -13.99
N ASP A 71 2.62 10.41 -14.21
CA ASP A 71 1.34 10.95 -14.70
C ASP A 71 0.15 10.77 -13.74
N MET A 72 0.42 10.56 -12.46
CA MET A 72 -0.58 10.76 -11.42
C MET A 72 -0.85 12.26 -11.22
N LYS A 73 -2.07 12.62 -10.84
CA LYS A 73 -2.49 14.03 -10.75
C LYS A 73 -3.14 14.34 -9.41
N VAL A 74 -2.87 15.52 -8.88
CA VAL A 74 -3.73 16.14 -7.87
C VAL A 74 -4.79 16.94 -8.61
N ILE A 75 -6.06 16.61 -8.37
CA ILE A 75 -7.21 17.32 -8.94
C ILE A 75 -8.00 17.99 -7.83
N ALA A 76 -8.55 19.16 -8.14
CA ALA A 76 -9.52 19.86 -7.33
C ALA A 76 -10.91 19.58 -7.87
N LEU A 77 -11.76 19.04 -7.01
CA LEU A 77 -13.18 18.88 -7.26
C LEU A 77 -13.93 19.92 -6.44
N GLN A 78 -14.94 20.55 -7.04
CA GLN A 78 -15.89 21.36 -6.30
C GLN A 78 -16.95 20.43 -5.70
N GLU A 79 -17.09 20.47 -4.38
CA GLU A 79 -18.24 19.86 -3.71
C GLU A 79 -19.48 20.76 -3.84
N GLU A 80 -20.66 20.18 -3.64
CA GLU A 80 -21.95 20.89 -3.76
C GLU A 80 -22.08 22.06 -2.77
N ASP A 81 -21.33 22.03 -1.67
CA ASP A 81 -21.24 23.11 -0.68
C ASP A 81 -20.24 24.22 -1.07
N GLY A 82 -19.68 24.16 -2.29
CA GLY A 82 -18.71 25.11 -2.82
C GLY A 82 -17.29 24.93 -2.29
N LYS A 83 -17.01 23.93 -1.45
CA LYS A 83 -15.66 23.68 -0.96
C LYS A 83 -14.82 22.94 -1.98
N GLU A 84 -13.55 23.33 -2.06
CA GLU A 84 -12.56 22.63 -2.86
C GLU A 84 -12.07 21.37 -2.12
N LYS A 85 -12.25 20.21 -2.76
CA LYS A 85 -11.72 18.93 -2.29
C LYS A 85 -10.64 18.43 -3.23
N LEU A 86 -9.44 18.25 -2.67
CA LEU A 86 -8.32 17.67 -3.38
C LEU A 86 -8.45 16.15 -3.42
N LYS A 87 -8.25 15.57 -4.60
CA LYS A 87 -8.22 14.13 -4.84
C LYS A 87 -7.02 13.77 -5.70
N ILE A 88 -6.54 12.54 -5.56
CA ILE A 88 -5.53 11.97 -6.45
C ILE A 88 -6.21 11.14 -7.53
N GLU A 89 -5.82 11.40 -8.77
CA GLU A 89 -6.24 10.66 -9.95
C GLU A 89 -5.04 9.86 -10.49
N VAL A 90 -5.29 8.59 -10.81
CA VAL A 90 -4.33 7.71 -11.48
C VAL A 90 -4.46 7.86 -13.00
N PRO A 91 -3.37 7.74 -13.77
CA PRO A 91 -3.47 7.82 -15.22
C PRO A 91 -4.31 6.66 -15.75
N ALA A 92 -5.13 6.95 -16.75
CA ALA A 92 -6.01 5.99 -17.39
C ALA A 92 -5.80 5.99 -18.91
N ARG A 93 -6.09 4.85 -19.53
CA ARG A 93 -6.04 4.66 -20.99
C ARG A 93 -7.40 4.27 -21.53
N ILE A 94 -7.70 4.71 -22.75
CA ILE A 94 -8.90 4.29 -23.47
C ILE A 94 -8.59 3.00 -24.21
N THR A 95 -9.42 1.98 -24.03
CA THR A 95 -9.33 0.70 -24.74
C THR A 95 -9.88 0.82 -26.16
N ASN A 96 -9.58 -0.15 -27.03
CA ASN A 96 -10.13 -0.20 -28.39
C ASN A 96 -11.67 -0.27 -28.41
N LYS A 97 -12.31 -0.66 -27.29
CA LYS A 97 -13.76 -0.69 -27.12
C LYS A 97 -14.33 0.63 -26.54
N GLY A 98 -13.50 1.65 -26.32
CA GLY A 98 -13.90 2.93 -25.75
C GLY A 98 -13.95 2.98 -24.22
N HIS A 99 -13.70 1.87 -23.51
CA HIS A 99 -13.68 1.89 -22.04
C HIS A 99 -12.42 2.56 -21.50
N LEU A 100 -12.58 3.35 -20.45
CA LEU A 100 -11.48 3.96 -19.71
C LEU A 100 -10.99 3.00 -18.62
N LEU A 101 -9.69 2.70 -18.60
CA LEU A 101 -9.08 1.80 -17.63
C LEU A 101 -7.86 2.45 -17.00
N ASP A 102 -7.81 2.41 -15.66
CA ASP A 102 -6.63 2.84 -14.91
C ASP A 102 -5.41 2.01 -15.34
N ILE A 103 -4.30 2.72 -15.57
CA ILE A 103 -3.01 2.13 -15.90
C ILE A 103 -2.40 1.47 -14.66
N TYR A 104 -2.54 2.11 -13.49
CA TYR A 104 -2.07 1.57 -12.22
C TYR A 104 -3.25 1.12 -11.36
N LYS A 105 -3.17 -0.09 -10.84
CA LYS A 105 -4.13 -0.62 -9.86
C LYS A 105 -3.39 -0.96 -8.57
N PHE A 106 -3.79 -0.28 -7.50
CA PHE A 106 -3.35 -0.61 -6.15
C PHE A 106 -4.27 -1.69 -5.59
N ILE A 107 -3.69 -2.85 -5.28
CA ILE A 107 -4.43 -4.01 -4.77
C ILE A 107 -4.74 -3.82 -3.28
N ASP A 108 -3.75 -3.32 -2.52
CA ASP A 108 -3.88 -3.05 -1.10
C ASP A 108 -4.50 -1.66 -0.87
N TYR A 109 -5.66 -1.64 -0.21
CA TYR A 109 -6.40 -0.44 0.15
C TYR A 109 -5.62 0.44 1.14
N ASP A 110 -5.00 -0.16 2.14
CA ASP A 110 -4.29 0.56 3.21
C ASP A 110 -3.04 1.23 2.65
N PHE A 111 -2.32 0.50 1.79
CA PHE A 111 -1.20 1.05 1.04
C PHE A 111 -1.62 2.24 0.17
N ARG A 112 -2.71 2.09 -0.59
CA ARG A 112 -3.23 3.16 -1.45
C ARG A 112 -3.59 4.39 -0.64
N GLN A 113 -4.31 4.23 0.47
CA GLN A 113 -4.70 5.35 1.33
C GLN A 113 -3.47 6.06 1.90
N LYS A 114 -2.53 5.31 2.49
CA LYS A 114 -1.29 5.89 3.02
C LYS A 114 -0.51 6.66 1.95
N LEU A 115 -0.37 6.09 0.76
CA LEU A 115 0.31 6.74 -0.35
C LEU A 115 -0.38 8.06 -0.72
N PHE A 116 -1.71 8.04 -0.82
CA PHE A 116 -2.50 9.18 -1.24
C PHE A 116 -2.45 10.29 -0.19
N ASP A 117 -2.57 9.94 1.10
CA ASP A 117 -2.45 10.89 2.20
C ASP A 117 -1.06 11.54 2.24
N THR A 118 0.00 10.75 2.06
CA THR A 118 1.38 11.27 2.00
C THR A 118 1.57 12.25 0.84
N ILE A 119 1.06 11.92 -0.35
CA ILE A 119 1.13 12.82 -1.52
C ILE A 119 0.37 14.12 -1.25
N LEU A 120 -0.86 14.05 -0.73
CA LEU A 120 -1.68 15.24 -0.45
C LEU A 120 -1.05 16.11 0.64
N LYS A 121 -0.48 15.49 1.68
CA LYS A 121 0.27 16.18 2.72
C LYS A 121 1.47 16.90 2.14
N LYS A 122 2.27 16.23 1.30
CA LYS A 122 3.43 16.84 0.63
C LYS A 122 3.00 17.99 -0.28
N TYR A 123 1.92 17.83 -1.04
CA TYR A 123 1.38 18.88 -1.90
C TYR A 123 0.97 20.14 -1.13
N LYS A 124 0.30 19.99 0.01
CA LYS A 124 -0.13 21.13 0.86
C LYS A 124 1.05 21.91 1.46
N ASN A 125 2.23 21.30 1.53
CA ASN A 125 3.45 21.91 2.07
C ASN A 125 4.34 22.57 0.99
N LEU A 126 3.94 22.54 -0.29
CA LEU A 126 4.64 23.18 -1.42
C LEU A 126 4.19 24.62 -1.65
#